data_AF-A0A355GEK9-F1
#
_entry.id   AF-A0A355GEK9-F1
#
_cell.length_a   1.000
_cell.length_b   1.000
_cell.length_c   1.000
_cell.angle_alpha   90.00
_cell.angle_beta   90.00
_cell.angle_gamma   90.00
#
_symmetry.space_group_name_H-M   'P 1'
#
loop_
_entity.id
_entity.type
_entity.pdbx_description
1 polymer ?
#
loop_
_entity_poly.entity_id
_entity_poly.type
_entity_poly.pdbx_seq_one_letter_code
_entity_poly.pdbx_strand_id
1 'polypeptide(L)'
;ELRDQMRDRRTLFMVAVLPLLLYPAMGIGMVQMTVLFSEQPRTVVLLGADELPKQPQLLDGDQFVSNWFTIPSDADKLRVITDSQPENTDSESTDTETNSEREEILKQAHQLELELKQHQSLLDEWDKLKGKEDSSEAELLLHEITETKERLSKQFAESKIQVLIIIPKGLSKELEQVSAKLALHEPIDFDPAVSSRPLILRNRADEKSKLAFIRVQEAMDAWEKAILRARLNRARLPVSLPTPINPE
;
A
#
# COMPACT_ATOMS: atom_id res chain seq x y z
N GLU A 1 44.21 40.01 40.88
CA GLU A 1 44.13 39.57 39.47
C GLU A 1 42.94 38.65 39.19
N LEU A 2 42.65 37.64 40.03
CA LEU A 2 41.46 36.76 39.88
C LEU A 2 40.08 37.47 39.99
N ARG A 3 40.01 38.65 40.62
CA ARG A 3 38.76 39.43 40.76
C ARG A 3 38.40 40.24 39.50
N ASP A 4 39.38 40.55 38.64
CA ASP A 4 39.14 41.24 37.36
C ASP A 4 38.68 40.26 36.27
N GLN A 5 39.12 38.99 36.35
CA GLN A 5 38.58 37.87 35.55
C GLN A 5 37.08 37.64 35.76
N MET A 6 36.54 37.98 36.94
CA MET A 6 35.10 37.85 37.24
C MET A 6 34.25 39.00 36.70
N ARG A 7 34.84 40.09 36.19
CA ARG A 7 34.12 41.17 35.50
C ARG A 7 33.97 40.87 34.01
N ASP A 8 34.92 40.14 33.45
CA ASP A 8 34.90 39.63 32.08
C ASP A 8 34.14 38.31 31.93
N ARG A 9 33.65 37.71 33.03
CA ARG A 9 32.84 36.48 33.00
C ARG A 9 31.59 36.61 32.15
N ARG A 10 31.01 37.81 32.03
CA ARG A 10 29.84 38.06 31.17
C ARG A 10 30.23 38.09 29.69
N THR A 11 31.37 38.67 29.35
CA THR A 11 31.91 38.69 27.98
C THR A 11 32.40 37.31 27.58
N LEU A 12 33.17 36.63 28.42
CA LEU A 12 33.60 35.24 28.23
C LEU A 12 32.40 34.29 28.15
N PHE A 13 31.36 34.52 28.96
CA PHE A 13 30.13 33.76 28.83
C PHE A 13 29.47 34.02 27.47
N MET A 14 29.33 35.26 27.03
CA MET A 14 28.67 35.59 25.76
C MET A 14 29.44 35.10 24.53
N VAL A 15 30.78 35.14 24.57
CA VAL A 15 31.63 34.84 23.40
C VAL A 15 32.05 33.36 23.35
N ALA A 16 32.26 32.70 24.49
CA ALA A 16 32.74 31.31 24.54
C ALA A 16 31.68 30.32 25.03
N VAL A 17 31.00 30.62 26.14
CA VAL A 17 30.08 29.65 26.79
C VAL A 17 28.71 29.61 26.10
N LEU A 18 28.17 30.77 25.75
CA LEU A 18 26.85 30.92 25.12
C LEU A 18 26.83 30.24 23.75
N PRO A 19 27.80 30.43 22.83
CA PRO A 19 27.77 29.72 21.55
C PRO A 19 28.00 28.23 21.70
N LEU A 20 28.84 27.81 22.66
CA LEU A 20 29.12 26.40 22.96
C LEU A 20 27.88 25.66 23.49
N LEU A 21 26.98 26.35 24.22
CA LEU A 21 25.70 25.80 24.68
C LEU A 21 24.59 25.96 23.64
N LEU A 22 24.51 27.13 23.00
CA LEU A 22 23.41 27.49 22.10
C LEU A 22 23.47 26.72 20.79
N TYR A 23 24.66 26.53 20.21
CA TYR A 23 24.78 25.85 18.91
C TYR A 23 24.36 24.37 18.99
N PRO A 24 24.81 23.57 19.99
CA PRO A 24 24.28 22.22 20.17
C PRO A 24 22.78 22.20 20.54
N ALA A 25 22.32 23.11 21.41
CA ALA A 25 20.91 23.17 21.79
C ALA A 25 20.01 23.48 20.57
N MET A 26 20.42 24.41 19.71
CA MET A 26 19.73 24.69 18.45
C MET A 26 19.80 23.50 17.49
N GLY A 27 20.95 22.83 17.37
CA GLY A 27 21.08 21.63 16.53
C GLY A 27 20.14 20.51 16.98
N ILE A 28 20.09 20.22 18.28
CA ILE A 28 19.16 19.23 18.85
C ILE A 28 17.70 19.66 18.63
N GLY A 29 17.40 20.96 18.82
CA GLY A 29 16.07 21.51 18.56
C GLY A 29 15.63 21.36 17.10
N MET A 30 16.52 21.61 16.13
CA MET A 30 16.26 21.40 14.71
C MET A 30 15.99 19.92 14.40
N VAL A 31 16.80 19.01 14.92
CA VAL A 31 16.61 17.56 14.72
C VAL A 31 15.27 17.09 15.28
N GLN A 32 14.89 17.51 16.49
CA GLN A 32 13.59 17.18 17.07
C GLN A 32 12.43 17.72 16.22
N MET A 33 12.56 18.94 15.69
CA MET A 33 11.55 19.53 14.82
C MET A 33 11.43 18.75 13.49
N THR A 34 12.54 18.30 12.92
CA THR A 34 12.55 17.44 11.72
C THR A 34 11.87 16.09 11.99
N VAL A 35 12.16 15.43 13.11
CA VAL A 35 11.52 14.15 13.47
C VAL A 35 10.02 14.32 13.69
N LEU A 36 9.61 15.40 14.38
CA LEU A 36 8.20 15.70 14.64
C LEU A 36 7.40 15.97 13.35
N PHE A 37 8.04 16.58 12.35
CA PHE A 37 7.42 16.86 11.05
C PHE A 37 7.62 15.77 10.00
N SER A 38 8.36 14.72 10.31
CA SER A 38 8.49 13.58 9.41
C SER A 38 7.13 12.91 9.24
N GLU A 39 6.70 12.72 7.98
CA GLU A 39 5.45 12.02 7.68
C GLU A 39 5.61 10.55 8.11
N GLN A 40 4.91 10.12 9.17
CA GLN A 40 4.93 8.72 9.55
C GLN A 40 4.43 7.83 8.40
N PRO A 41 5.16 6.75 8.05
CA PRO A 41 4.78 5.89 6.96
C PRO A 41 3.41 5.28 7.21
N ARG A 42 2.62 5.20 6.15
CA ARG A 42 1.24 4.70 6.19
C ARG A 42 1.26 3.20 6.00
N THR A 43 0.54 2.49 6.87
CA THR A 43 0.36 1.04 6.83
C THR A 43 -0.54 0.65 5.68
N VAL A 44 0.05 -0.08 4.74
CA VAL A 44 -0.60 -0.78 3.64
C VAL A 44 -0.55 -2.27 3.97
N VAL A 45 -1.68 -2.96 3.97
CA VAL A 45 -1.71 -4.42 4.12
C VAL A 45 -1.92 -5.05 2.75
N LEU A 46 -1.10 -6.03 2.41
CA LEU A 46 -1.22 -6.82 1.19
C LEU A 46 -1.46 -8.29 1.57
N LEU A 47 -2.64 -8.80 1.20
CA LEU A 47 -3.02 -10.19 1.36
C LEU A 47 -2.84 -10.94 0.03
N GLY A 48 -2.39 -12.19 0.09
CA GLY A 48 -2.05 -12.99 -1.06
C GLY A 48 -0.69 -12.63 -1.66
N ALA A 49 0.28 -12.22 -0.85
CA ALA A 49 1.61 -11.87 -1.33
C ALA A 49 2.32 -13.04 -2.07
N ASP A 50 2.06 -14.29 -1.66
CA ASP A 50 2.56 -15.50 -2.32
C ASP A 50 2.02 -15.70 -3.76
N GLU A 51 0.93 -15.03 -4.11
CA GLU A 51 0.28 -15.14 -5.42
C GLU A 51 0.82 -14.10 -6.41
N LEU A 52 1.73 -13.22 -5.97
CA LEU A 52 2.39 -12.26 -6.84
C LEU A 52 3.45 -12.93 -7.73
N PRO A 53 3.57 -12.53 -9.01
CA PRO A 53 4.65 -12.99 -9.86
C PRO A 53 6.02 -12.53 -9.32
N LYS A 54 7.02 -13.40 -9.43
CA LYS A 54 8.41 -13.08 -9.02
C LYS A 54 9.03 -11.95 -9.84
N GLN A 55 8.60 -11.80 -11.09
CA GLN A 55 9.08 -10.75 -12.00
C GLN A 55 7.94 -10.21 -12.86
N PRO A 56 7.80 -8.88 -13.00
CA PRO A 56 8.50 -7.84 -12.25
C PRO A 56 8.12 -7.83 -10.76
N GLN A 57 9.10 -7.60 -9.88
CA GLN A 57 8.92 -7.60 -8.43
C GLN A 57 8.17 -6.34 -7.96
N LEU A 58 7.09 -6.52 -7.20
CA LEU A 58 6.28 -5.40 -6.68
C LEU A 58 6.86 -4.80 -5.39
N LEU A 59 7.38 -5.66 -4.51
CA LEU A 59 7.81 -5.30 -3.16
C LEU A 59 9.30 -5.59 -2.94
N ASP A 60 9.97 -4.72 -2.21
CA ASP A 60 11.33 -4.93 -1.67
C ASP A 60 11.23 -4.87 -0.14
N GLY A 61 11.29 -6.03 0.52
CA GLY A 61 11.04 -6.15 1.95
C GLY A 61 9.64 -5.68 2.36
N ASP A 62 9.58 -4.67 3.22
CA ASP A 62 8.35 -4.06 3.73
C ASP A 62 7.93 -2.80 2.95
N GLN A 63 8.45 -2.60 1.74
CA GLN A 63 8.16 -1.43 0.92
C GLN A 63 7.86 -1.82 -0.53
N PHE A 64 7.22 -0.91 -1.27
CA PHE A 64 7.12 -1.02 -2.73
C PHE A 64 8.48 -0.68 -3.35
N VAL A 65 8.83 -1.33 -4.48
CA VAL A 65 10.03 -0.94 -5.22
C VAL A 65 9.89 0.52 -5.68
N SER A 66 10.90 1.34 -5.41
CA SER A 66 10.85 2.80 -5.59
C SER A 66 10.69 3.25 -7.05
N ASN A 67 11.05 2.40 -8.01
CA ASN A 67 10.87 2.67 -9.45
C ASN A 67 9.41 2.65 -9.91
N TRP A 68 8.49 2.20 -9.07
CA TRP A 68 7.05 2.23 -9.35
C TRP A 68 6.43 3.61 -9.11
N PHE A 69 7.18 4.54 -8.53
CA PHE A 69 6.73 5.89 -8.23
C PHE A 69 7.40 6.91 -9.15
N THR A 70 6.65 7.95 -9.53
CA THR A 70 7.21 9.13 -10.20
C THR A 70 8.24 9.82 -9.30
N ILE A 71 7.97 9.85 -7.99
CA ILE A 71 8.87 10.35 -6.96
C ILE A 71 9.34 9.15 -6.12
N PRO A 72 10.59 8.67 -6.26
CA PRO A 72 11.06 7.46 -5.58
C PRO A 72 10.91 7.49 -4.05
N SER A 73 11.04 8.67 -3.42
CA SER A 73 10.87 8.85 -1.97
C SER A 73 9.42 8.71 -1.48
N ASP A 74 8.43 8.54 -2.36
CA ASP A 74 7.06 8.22 -1.94
C ASP A 74 6.93 6.77 -1.48
N ALA A 75 7.86 5.88 -1.87
CA ALA A 75 7.95 4.52 -1.35
C ALA A 75 8.20 4.51 0.16
N ASP A 76 9.13 5.33 0.65
CA ASP A 76 9.49 5.45 2.08
C ASP A 76 8.33 5.90 2.98
N LYS A 77 7.27 6.43 2.37
CA LYS A 77 6.07 6.93 3.07
C LYS A 77 4.99 5.86 3.20
N LEU A 78 5.23 4.66 2.68
CA LEU A 78 4.33 3.50 2.77
C LEU A 78 5.08 2.35 3.43
N ARG A 79 4.45 1.74 4.43
CA ARG A 79 4.92 0.49 5.06
C ARG A 79 3.97 -0.62 4.67
N VAL A 80 4.47 -1.63 3.97
CA VAL A 80 3.72 -2.78 3.49
C VAL A 80 3.84 -3.94 4.47
N ILE A 81 2.71 -4.46 4.92
CA ILE A 81 2.61 -5.66 5.74
C ILE A 81 2.00 -6.76 4.87
N THR A 82 2.73 -7.85 4.67
CA THR A 82 2.30 -9.02 3.91
C THR A 82 1.90 -10.18 4.81
N ASP A 83 1.08 -11.08 4.30
CA ASP A 83 0.71 -12.37 4.91
C ASP A 83 1.75 -13.47 4.70
N SER A 84 2.67 -13.31 3.74
CA SER A 84 3.83 -14.20 3.55
C SER A 84 4.81 -14.16 4.74
N GLN A 85 5.48 -15.28 5.01
CA GLN A 85 6.60 -15.30 5.94
C GLN A 85 7.73 -14.40 5.40
N PRO A 86 8.47 -13.68 6.28
CA PRO A 86 9.61 -12.89 5.84
C PRO A 86 10.69 -13.86 5.32
N GLU A 87 10.82 -13.97 4.01
CA GLU A 87 12.02 -14.57 3.42
C GLU A 87 13.18 -13.59 3.63
N ASN A 88 14.00 -13.87 4.66
CA ASN A 88 15.33 -13.33 4.89
C ASN A 88 15.45 -11.81 4.93
N THR A 89 15.07 -11.20 6.05
CA THR A 89 15.77 -10.01 6.53
C THR A 89 16.71 -10.47 7.65
N ASP A 90 18.02 -10.40 7.42
CA ASP A 90 19.10 -10.70 8.38
C ASP A 90 19.14 -9.73 9.58
N SER A 91 17.99 -9.55 10.24
CA SER A 91 17.83 -8.80 11.47
C SER A 91 17.23 -9.73 12.52
N GLU A 92 18.05 -10.62 13.08
CA GLU A 92 17.78 -11.43 14.28
C GLU A 92 17.61 -10.56 15.56
N SER A 93 17.16 -9.31 15.45
CA SER A 93 17.04 -8.39 16.58
C SER A 93 15.91 -7.37 16.43
N THR A 94 14.70 -7.80 16.07
CA THR A 94 13.53 -6.89 16.08
C THR A 94 12.40 -7.47 16.91
N ASP A 95 12.43 -7.11 18.20
CA ASP A 95 11.34 -6.92 19.15
C ASP A 95 10.07 -7.78 18.97
N THR A 96 9.83 -8.68 19.93
CA THR A 96 8.59 -9.46 20.11
C THR A 96 7.32 -8.60 20.00
N GLU A 97 7.41 -7.32 20.39
CA GLU A 97 6.32 -6.35 20.28
C GLU A 97 5.95 -6.01 18.83
N THR A 98 6.94 -5.88 17.93
CA THR A 98 6.69 -5.57 16.51
C THR A 98 6.05 -6.74 15.77
N ASN A 99 6.44 -7.97 16.10
CA ASN A 99 5.81 -9.15 15.51
C ASN A 99 4.37 -9.34 16.01
N SER A 100 4.11 -9.06 17.29
CA SER A 100 2.76 -9.09 17.87
C SER A 100 1.82 -8.07 17.21
N GLU A 101 2.29 -6.82 17.03
CA GLU A 101 1.52 -5.79 16.32
C GLU A 101 1.23 -6.19 14.87
N ARG A 102 2.21 -6.76 14.16
CA ARG A 102 2.03 -7.26 12.80
C ARG A 102 0.94 -8.34 12.74
N GLU A 103 0.97 -9.32 13.64
CA GLU A 103 -0.04 -10.38 13.69
C GLU A 103 -1.45 -9.84 13.97
N GLU A 104 -1.58 -8.84 14.86
CA GLU A 104 -2.86 -8.18 15.11
C GLU A 104 -3.40 -7.48 13.87
N ILE A 105 -2.56 -6.72 13.16
CA ILE A 105 -2.94 -6.04 11.91
C ILE A 105 -3.36 -7.06 10.86
N LEU A 106 -2.63 -8.17 10.71
CA LEU A 106 -2.99 -9.23 9.77
C LEU A 106 -4.31 -9.89 10.13
N LYS A 107 -4.60 -10.15 11.42
CA LYS A 107 -5.90 -10.68 11.86
C LYS A 107 -7.04 -9.73 11.49
N GLN A 108 -6.87 -8.42 11.71
CA GLN A 108 -7.84 -7.41 11.31
C GLN A 108 -8.06 -7.40 9.79
N ALA A 109 -6.98 -7.50 9.02
CA ALA A 109 -7.06 -7.54 7.56
C ALA A 109 -7.82 -8.76 7.03
N HIS A 110 -7.59 -9.95 7.59
CA HIS A 110 -8.33 -11.17 7.22
C HIS A 110 -9.82 -11.08 7.58
N GLN A 111 -10.16 -10.46 8.71
CA GLN A 111 -11.55 -10.22 9.08
C GLN A 111 -12.23 -9.28 8.08
N LEU A 112 -11.56 -8.19 7.70
CA LEU A 112 -12.03 -7.26 6.66
C LEU A 112 -12.19 -7.96 5.30
N GLU A 113 -11.27 -8.85 4.92
CA GLU A 113 -11.36 -9.64 3.70
C GLU A 113 -12.63 -10.52 3.68
N LEU A 114 -12.94 -11.18 4.80
CA LEU A 114 -14.12 -12.05 4.92
C LEU A 114 -15.42 -11.24 4.76
N GLU A 115 -15.55 -10.14 5.48
CA GLU A 115 -16.73 -9.28 5.39
C GLU A 115 -16.88 -8.63 4.01
N LEU A 116 -15.76 -8.32 3.36
CA LEU A 116 -15.78 -7.78 2.01
C LEU A 116 -16.25 -8.79 0.97
N LYS A 117 -15.83 -10.06 1.09
CA LYS A 117 -16.32 -11.14 0.23
C LYS A 117 -17.83 -11.32 0.38
N GLN A 118 -18.34 -11.25 1.60
CA GLN A 118 -19.78 -11.29 1.88
C GLN A 118 -20.51 -10.09 1.27
N HIS A 119 -19.94 -8.88 1.38
CA HIS A 119 -20.50 -7.70 0.76
C HIS A 119 -20.54 -7.80 -0.78
N GLN A 120 -19.49 -8.35 -1.39
CA GLN A 120 -19.45 -8.61 -2.83
C GLN A 120 -20.50 -9.62 -3.27
N SER A 121 -20.70 -10.73 -2.54
CA SER A 121 -21.76 -11.69 -2.88
C SER A 121 -23.16 -11.06 -2.81
N LEU A 122 -23.41 -10.17 -1.85
CA LEU A 122 -24.67 -9.42 -1.77
C LEU A 122 -24.86 -8.48 -2.97
N LEU A 123 -23.79 -7.81 -3.43
CA LEU A 123 -23.85 -6.97 -4.63
C LEU A 123 -24.10 -7.81 -5.89
N ASP A 124 -23.48 -8.98 -6.02
CA ASP A 124 -23.71 -9.89 -7.14
C ASP A 124 -25.15 -10.44 -7.16
N GLU A 125 -25.72 -10.71 -5.99
CA GLU A 125 -27.13 -11.07 -5.84
C GLU A 125 -28.05 -9.91 -6.22
N TRP A 126 -27.72 -8.69 -5.80
CA TRP A 126 -28.46 -7.49 -6.18
C TRP A 126 -28.48 -7.26 -7.69
N ASP A 127 -27.33 -7.38 -8.35
CA ASP A 127 -27.23 -7.20 -9.80
C ASP A 127 -28.04 -8.25 -10.57
N LYS A 128 -28.15 -9.49 -10.05
CA LYS A 128 -29.03 -10.54 -10.61
C LYS A 128 -30.51 -10.23 -10.42
N LEU A 129 -30.87 -9.53 -9.34
CA LEU A 129 -32.25 -9.18 -8.99
C LEU A 129 -32.75 -7.90 -9.68
N LYS A 130 -31.84 -7.01 -10.11
CA LYS A 130 -32.15 -5.72 -10.76
C LYS A 130 -33.03 -5.80 -12.02
N GLY A 131 -33.34 -7.01 -12.51
CA GLY A 131 -34.27 -7.28 -13.61
C GLY A 131 -35.59 -7.96 -13.23
N LYS A 132 -35.88 -8.19 -11.94
CA LYS A 132 -37.13 -8.80 -11.45
C LYS A 132 -37.90 -7.78 -10.60
N GLU A 133 -39.17 -7.56 -10.92
CA GLU A 133 -40.07 -6.54 -10.33
C GLU A 133 -40.47 -6.76 -8.84
N ASP A 134 -39.73 -7.55 -8.06
CA ASP A 134 -40.06 -7.78 -6.64
C ASP A 134 -39.48 -6.67 -5.74
N SER A 135 -40.35 -5.74 -5.36
CA SER A 135 -39.99 -4.55 -4.55
C SER A 135 -39.52 -4.91 -3.13
N SER A 136 -40.05 -5.97 -2.51
CA SER A 136 -39.79 -6.28 -1.10
C SER A 136 -38.45 -7.00 -0.87
N GLU A 137 -38.09 -7.96 -1.73
CA GLU A 137 -36.80 -8.65 -1.62
C GLU A 137 -35.64 -7.72 -1.98
N ALA A 138 -35.82 -6.86 -3.00
CA ALA A 138 -34.83 -5.85 -3.38
C ALA A 138 -34.59 -4.82 -2.26
N GLU A 139 -35.63 -4.39 -1.54
CA GLU A 139 -35.52 -3.47 -0.40
C GLU A 139 -34.74 -4.08 0.78
N LEU A 140 -35.03 -5.35 1.13
CA LEU A 140 -34.31 -6.05 2.20
C LEU A 140 -32.83 -6.22 1.85
N LEU A 141 -32.53 -6.59 0.61
CA LEU A 141 -31.16 -6.80 0.15
C LEU A 141 -30.37 -5.49 0.08
N LEU A 142 -31.00 -4.39 -0.32
CA LEU A 142 -30.41 -3.05 -0.24
C LEU A 142 -30.10 -2.64 1.21
N HIS A 143 -31.00 -2.91 2.14
CA HIS A 143 -30.77 -2.65 3.56
C HIS A 143 -29.53 -3.42 4.06
N GLU A 144 -29.43 -4.71 3.77
CA GLU A 144 -28.29 -5.55 4.14
C GLU A 144 -26.96 -5.05 3.52
N ILE A 145 -26.99 -4.63 2.26
CA ILE A 145 -25.84 -4.02 1.57
C ILE A 145 -25.40 -2.75 2.28
N THR A 146 -26.34 -1.88 2.65
CA THR A 146 -26.03 -0.63 3.36
C THR A 146 -25.47 -0.88 4.75
N GLU A 147 -26.06 -1.79 5.51
CA GLU A 147 -25.60 -2.14 6.86
C GLU A 147 -24.20 -2.77 6.83
N THR A 148 -23.98 -3.72 5.91
CA THR A 148 -22.66 -4.35 5.74
C THR A 148 -21.60 -3.34 5.33
N LYS A 149 -21.94 -2.38 4.47
CA LYS A 149 -21.03 -1.29 4.07
C LYS A 149 -20.67 -0.38 5.25
N GLU A 150 -21.63 -0.04 6.10
CA GLU A 150 -21.39 0.78 7.30
C GLU A 150 -20.51 0.04 8.31
N ARG A 151 -20.78 -1.25 8.54
CA ARG A 151 -19.96 -2.11 9.40
C ARG A 151 -18.52 -2.20 8.90
N LEU A 152 -18.33 -2.46 7.61
CA LEU A 152 -17.02 -2.47 6.96
C LEU A 152 -16.30 -1.12 7.13
N SER A 153 -17.00 -0.01 6.91
CA SER A 153 -16.41 1.33 7.08
C SER A 153 -15.98 1.59 8.51
N LYS A 154 -16.76 1.14 9.51
CA LYS A 154 -16.45 1.31 10.92
C LYS A 154 -15.24 0.48 11.34
N GLN A 155 -15.20 -0.81 10.95
CA GLN A 155 -14.07 -1.68 11.24
C GLN A 155 -12.78 -1.19 10.59
N PHE A 156 -12.86 -0.73 9.33
CA PHE A 156 -11.70 -0.17 8.64
C PHE A 156 -11.22 1.11 9.33
N ALA A 157 -12.13 1.97 9.82
CA ALA A 157 -11.81 3.18 10.57
C ALA A 157 -11.16 2.90 11.93
N GLU A 158 -11.58 1.84 12.62
CA GLU A 158 -11.02 1.42 13.91
C GLU A 158 -9.68 0.67 13.75
N SER A 159 -9.39 0.16 12.56
CA SER A 159 -8.13 -0.52 12.25
C SER A 159 -6.96 0.45 12.07
N LYS A 160 -5.73 -0.04 12.28
CA LYS A 160 -4.49 0.69 11.95
C LYS A 160 -4.16 0.69 10.44
N ILE A 161 -5.08 0.21 9.59
CA ILE A 161 -4.88 0.00 8.17
C ILE A 161 -5.34 1.24 7.40
N GLN A 162 -4.49 1.79 6.55
CA GLN A 162 -4.87 2.90 5.66
C GLN A 162 -5.32 2.39 4.30
N VAL A 163 -4.64 1.36 3.79
CA VAL A 163 -4.95 0.71 2.50
C VAL A 163 -4.87 -0.80 2.67
N LEU A 164 -5.85 -1.52 2.13
CA LEU A 164 -5.89 -2.98 2.08
C LEU A 164 -5.87 -3.42 0.61
N ILE A 165 -4.90 -4.24 0.25
CA ILE A 165 -4.74 -4.83 -1.07
C ILE A 165 -5.00 -6.33 -0.94
N ILE A 166 -5.89 -6.86 -1.77
CA ILE A 166 -6.20 -8.29 -1.81
C ILE A 166 -5.82 -8.80 -3.20
N ILE A 167 -4.85 -9.71 -3.24
CA ILE A 167 -4.41 -10.38 -4.45
C ILE A 167 -5.25 -11.66 -4.63
N PRO A 168 -5.89 -11.86 -5.80
CA PRO A 168 -6.66 -13.07 -6.04
C PRO A 168 -5.75 -14.30 -6.09
N LYS A 169 -6.27 -15.43 -5.59
CA LYS A 169 -5.55 -16.71 -5.62
C LYS A 169 -5.26 -17.14 -7.06
N GLY A 170 -4.05 -17.63 -7.31
CA GLY A 170 -3.63 -18.10 -8.61
C GLY A 170 -3.19 -17.00 -9.58
N LEU A 171 -3.13 -15.73 -9.17
CA LEU A 171 -2.76 -14.61 -10.04
C LEU A 171 -1.45 -14.88 -10.80
N SER A 172 -0.37 -15.25 -10.10
CA SER A 172 0.91 -15.53 -10.76
C SER A 172 0.81 -16.67 -11.78
N LYS A 173 0.01 -17.71 -11.50
CA LYS A 173 -0.16 -18.84 -12.42
C LYS A 173 -0.93 -18.41 -13.66
N GLU A 174 -1.99 -17.64 -13.48
CA GLU A 174 -2.81 -17.12 -14.57
C GLU A 174 -2.01 -16.16 -15.46
N LEU A 175 -1.24 -15.25 -14.87
CA LEU A 175 -0.36 -14.33 -15.61
C LEU A 175 0.66 -15.08 -16.47
N GLU A 176 1.25 -16.16 -15.96
CA GLU A 176 2.21 -16.98 -16.70
C GLU A 176 1.52 -17.79 -17.80
N GLN A 177 0.37 -18.39 -17.53
CA GLN A 177 -0.43 -19.12 -18.52
C GLN A 177 -0.80 -18.22 -19.70
N VAL A 178 -1.31 -17.01 -19.43
CA VAL A 178 -1.64 -16.02 -20.46
C VAL A 178 -0.40 -15.62 -21.24
N SER A 179 0.72 -15.39 -20.56
CA SER A 179 1.97 -14.99 -21.21
C SER A 179 2.54 -16.11 -22.10
N ALA A 180 2.42 -17.37 -21.70
CA ALA A 180 2.82 -18.54 -22.47
C ALA A 180 1.96 -18.72 -23.73
N LYS A 181 0.63 -18.67 -23.58
CA LYS A 181 -0.31 -18.72 -24.70
C LYS A 181 -0.06 -17.61 -25.72
N LEU A 182 0.16 -16.38 -25.25
CA LEU A 182 0.45 -15.25 -26.12
C LEU A 182 1.77 -15.44 -26.89
N ALA A 183 2.82 -15.96 -26.24
CA ALA A 183 4.09 -16.24 -26.91
C ALA A 183 3.95 -17.32 -28.00
N LEU A 184 3.10 -18.31 -27.77
CA LEU A 184 2.76 -19.37 -28.74
C LEU A 184 1.72 -18.93 -29.78
N HIS A 185 1.22 -17.70 -29.70
CA HIS A 185 0.14 -17.17 -30.56
C HIS A 185 -1.15 -18.02 -30.49
N GLU A 186 -1.41 -18.64 -29.34
CA GLU A 186 -2.63 -19.39 -29.10
C GLU A 186 -3.79 -18.45 -28.73
N PRO A 187 -5.04 -18.80 -29.09
CA PRO A 187 -6.20 -18.04 -28.68
C PRO A 187 -6.36 -18.04 -27.14
N ILE A 188 -6.78 -16.90 -26.62
CA ILE A 188 -7.12 -16.72 -25.21
C ILE A 188 -8.64 -16.65 -25.13
N ASP A 189 -9.26 -17.75 -24.69
CA ASP A 189 -10.73 -17.93 -24.71
C ASP A 189 -11.44 -17.28 -23.49
N PHE A 190 -10.72 -16.48 -22.71
CA PHE A 190 -11.23 -15.80 -21.53
C PHE A 190 -10.62 -14.40 -21.43
N ASP A 191 -11.28 -13.49 -20.70
CA ASP A 191 -10.72 -12.18 -20.40
C ASP A 191 -9.94 -12.21 -19.08
N PRO A 192 -8.59 -12.25 -19.11
CA PRO A 192 -7.78 -12.30 -17.90
C PRO A 192 -7.92 -11.04 -17.04
N ALA A 193 -8.38 -9.91 -17.59
CA ALA A 193 -8.59 -8.70 -16.80
C ALA A 193 -9.75 -8.84 -15.80
N VAL A 194 -10.70 -9.75 -16.06
CA VAL A 194 -11.86 -9.99 -15.20
C VAL A 194 -11.53 -10.92 -14.04
N SER A 195 -10.72 -11.95 -14.28
CA SER A 195 -10.37 -12.99 -13.29
C SER A 195 -9.22 -12.60 -12.35
N SER A 196 -8.30 -11.75 -12.80
CA SER A 196 -7.03 -11.46 -12.11
C SER A 196 -6.94 -10.09 -11.42
N ARG A 197 -8.05 -9.35 -11.23
CA ARG A 197 -7.99 -7.97 -10.73
C ARG A 197 -7.70 -7.90 -9.22
N PRO A 198 -6.58 -7.28 -8.79
CA PRO A 198 -6.34 -6.99 -7.38
C PRO A 198 -7.37 -6.00 -6.85
N LEU A 199 -7.84 -6.21 -5.62
CA LEU A 199 -8.80 -5.33 -4.97
C LEU A 199 -8.08 -4.40 -4.00
N ILE A 200 -8.19 -3.10 -4.23
CA ILE A 200 -7.54 -2.07 -3.41
C ILE A 200 -8.60 -1.26 -2.68
N LEU A 201 -8.60 -1.31 -1.35
CA LEU A 201 -9.51 -0.57 -0.49
C LEU A 201 -8.78 0.50 0.30
N ARG A 202 -9.49 1.59 0.54
CA ARG A 202 -9.03 2.77 1.27
C ARG A 202 -9.87 2.97 2.51
N ASN A 203 -9.22 3.34 3.62
CA ASN A 203 -9.91 3.91 4.76
C ASN A 203 -10.52 5.27 4.38
N ARG A 204 -11.85 5.37 4.34
CA ARG A 204 -12.53 6.63 3.97
C ARG A 204 -12.64 7.61 5.14
N ALA A 205 -12.36 7.18 6.38
CA ALA A 205 -12.50 8.01 7.57
C ALA A 205 -11.32 8.98 7.79
N ASP A 206 -10.25 8.90 7.00
CA ASP A 206 -9.04 9.70 7.17
C ASP A 206 -8.59 10.33 5.83
N GLU A 207 -8.43 11.66 5.81
CA GLU A 207 -7.95 12.38 4.64
C GLU A 207 -6.54 11.95 4.22
N LYS A 208 -5.67 11.55 5.17
CA LYS A 208 -4.30 11.10 4.88
C LYS A 208 -4.28 9.73 4.20
N SER A 209 -5.30 8.92 4.43
CA SER A 209 -5.51 7.64 3.73
C SER A 209 -5.82 7.82 2.23
N LYS A 210 -6.27 9.01 1.80
CA LYS A 210 -6.40 9.33 0.37
C LYS A 210 -5.04 9.41 -0.33
N LEU A 211 -4.05 10.05 0.31
CA LEU A 211 -2.73 10.20 -0.29
C LEU A 211 -1.99 8.85 -0.35
N ALA A 212 -2.11 8.04 0.71
CA ALA A 212 -1.59 6.67 0.70
C ALA A 212 -2.20 5.84 -0.43
N PHE A 213 -3.52 5.92 -0.61
CA PHE A 213 -4.22 5.24 -1.69
C PHE A 213 -3.75 5.68 -3.08
N ILE A 214 -3.54 6.99 -3.31
CA ILE A 214 -3.03 7.50 -4.59
C ILE A 214 -1.63 6.94 -4.88
N ARG A 215 -0.72 6.96 -3.88
CA ARG A 215 0.62 6.40 -4.02
C ARG A 215 0.59 4.89 -4.32
N VAL A 216 -0.29 4.14 -3.64
CA VAL A 216 -0.48 2.71 -3.92
C VAL A 216 -1.01 2.49 -5.34
N GLN A 217 -2.00 3.28 -5.79
CA GLN A 217 -2.52 3.17 -7.15
C GLN A 217 -1.44 3.44 -8.19
N GLU A 218 -0.62 4.48 -7.99
CA GLU A 218 0.50 4.78 -8.86
C GLU A 218 1.47 3.61 -8.98
N ALA A 219 1.85 3.02 -7.84
CA ALA A 219 2.76 1.87 -7.83
C ALA A 219 2.16 0.66 -8.56
N MET A 220 0.89 0.35 -8.31
CA MET A 220 0.17 -0.75 -8.95
C MET A 220 0.03 -0.54 -10.47
N ASP A 221 -0.31 0.67 -10.91
CA ASP A 221 -0.43 1.01 -12.33
C ASP A 221 0.92 0.90 -13.06
N ALA A 222 2.01 1.36 -12.42
CA ALA A 222 3.36 1.26 -12.97
C ALA A 222 3.82 -0.20 -13.08
N TRP A 223 3.54 -1.00 -12.06
CA TRP A 223 3.82 -2.43 -12.03
C TRP A 223 3.01 -3.20 -13.08
N GLU A 224 1.71 -2.91 -13.24
CA GLU A 224 0.86 -3.52 -14.27
C GLU A 224 1.40 -3.22 -15.69
N LYS A 225 1.78 -1.97 -15.95
CA LYS A 225 2.43 -1.59 -17.21
C LYS A 225 3.74 -2.35 -17.43
N ALA A 226 4.51 -2.63 -16.38
CA ALA A 226 5.74 -3.40 -16.48
C ALA A 226 5.45 -4.88 -16.80
N ILE A 227 4.43 -5.50 -16.19
CA ILE A 227 3.96 -6.85 -16.54
C ILE A 227 3.57 -6.89 -18.01
N LEU A 228 2.78 -5.92 -18.47
CA LEU A 228 2.31 -5.84 -19.85
C LEU A 228 3.49 -5.74 -20.83
N ARG A 229 4.46 -4.85 -20.56
CA ARG A 229 5.68 -4.72 -21.37
C ARG A 229 6.47 -6.02 -21.42
N ALA A 230 6.66 -6.69 -20.28
CA ALA A 230 7.37 -7.97 -20.20
C ALA A 230 6.67 -9.06 -21.04
N ARG A 231 5.33 -9.12 -20.95
CA ARG A 231 4.49 -10.03 -21.73
C ARG A 231 4.61 -9.78 -23.24
N LEU A 232 4.49 -8.53 -23.67
CA LEU A 232 4.61 -8.16 -25.09
C LEU A 232 6.01 -8.48 -25.64
N ASN A 233 7.06 -8.14 -24.88
CA ASN A 233 8.44 -8.45 -25.27
C ASN A 233 8.66 -9.96 -25.40
N ARG A 234 8.13 -10.78 -24.48
CA ARG A 234 8.20 -12.25 -24.55
C ARG A 234 7.52 -12.80 -25.81
N ALA A 235 6.39 -12.21 -26.20
CA ALA A 235 5.67 -12.54 -27.42
C ALA A 235 6.26 -11.90 -28.69
N ARG A 236 7.38 -11.14 -28.59
CA ARG A 236 7.98 -10.36 -29.68
C ARG A 236 7.02 -9.36 -30.32
N LEU A 237 6.11 -8.83 -29.52
CA LEU A 237 5.11 -7.86 -29.92
C LEU A 237 5.56 -6.43 -29.59
N PRO A 238 5.22 -5.43 -30.42
CA PRO A 238 5.52 -4.03 -30.10
C PRO A 238 4.86 -3.59 -28.79
N VAL A 239 5.61 -2.87 -27.95
CA VAL A 239 5.11 -2.32 -26.68
C VAL A 239 3.98 -1.29 -26.86
N SER A 240 3.83 -0.73 -28.07
CA SER A 240 2.79 0.23 -28.42
C SER A 240 1.44 -0.40 -28.77
N LEU A 241 1.34 -1.74 -28.86
CA LEU A 241 0.08 -2.40 -29.25
C LEU A 241 -1.16 -1.99 -28.43
N PRO A 242 -1.09 -1.84 -27.09
CA PRO A 242 -2.25 -1.45 -26.28
C PRO A 242 -2.65 0.02 -26.47
N THR A 243 -1.74 0.85 -26.98
CA THR A 243 -1.91 2.29 -27.17
C THR A 243 -1.66 2.62 -28.64
N PRO A 244 -2.61 2.28 -29.54
CA PRO A 244 -2.41 2.36 -30.99
C PRO A 244 -2.21 3.79 -31.49
N ILE A 245 -2.69 4.78 -30.74
CA ILE A 245 -2.47 6.21 -30.99
C ILE A 245 -1.59 6.70 -29.87
N ASN A 246 -0.34 7.04 -30.19
CA ASN A 246 0.55 7.72 -29.26
C ASN A 246 0.10 9.19 -29.15
N PRO A 247 -0.34 9.68 -27.99
CA PRO A 247 -0.84 11.05 -27.85
C PRO A 247 0.29 12.06 -27.57
N GLU A 248 1.55 11.80 -28.00
CA GLU A 248 2.56 12.86 -28.01
C GLU A 248 2.05 14.12 -28.72
#